data_AF-A0AAQ4D987-F1
#
_entry.id   AF-A0AAQ4D987-F1
#
_cell.length_a   1.000
_cell.length_b   1.000
_cell.length_c   1.000
_cell.angle_alpha   90.00
_cell.angle_beta   90.00
_cell.angle_gamma   90.00
#
_symmetry.space_group_name_H-M   'P 1'
#
loop_
_entity.id
_entity.type
_entity.pdbx_description
1 polymer ?
#
loop_
_entity_poly.entity_id
_entity_poly.type
_entity_poly.pdbx_seq_one_letter_code
_entity_poly.pdbx_strand_id
1 'polypeptide(L)'
;MKCNQSETLDICGMPPRPGLCVGQNYNREMKRFFYNSTSRVCQEYSMCENAGAEMEKNSFSTRTLCIFHCSGFPIRNQNNTTKGGKNSSRRQ
;
A
#
# COMPACT_ATOMS: atom_id res chain seq x y z
N MET A 1 -15.93 -1.99 14.46
CA MET A 1 -15.41 -1.05 13.43
C MET A 1 -15.19 -1.86 12.16
N LYS A 2 -15.96 -1.59 11.11
CA LYS A 2 -15.85 -2.30 9.82
C LYS A 2 -14.79 -1.57 9.00
N CYS A 3 -13.69 -2.23 8.67
CA CYS A 3 -12.77 -1.71 7.66
C CYS A 3 -13.53 -1.74 6.32
N ASN A 4 -13.84 -0.58 5.74
CA ASN A 4 -14.37 -0.49 4.39
C ASN A 4 -13.27 -0.98 3.44
N GLN A 5 -13.24 -2.28 3.16
CA GLN A 5 -12.33 -2.93 2.22
C GLN A 5 -12.47 -2.41 0.78
N SER A 6 -13.43 -1.52 0.51
CA SER A 6 -13.72 -1.00 -0.82
C SER A 6 -13.05 0.33 -1.15
N GLU A 7 -12.49 1.06 -0.18
CA GLU A 7 -11.88 2.38 -0.43
C GLU A 7 -10.40 2.30 -0.83
N THR A 8 -9.69 1.24 -0.44
CA THR A 8 -8.26 1.07 -0.75
C THR A 8 -7.99 0.43 -2.11
N LEU A 9 -9.02 -0.15 -2.74
CA LEU A 9 -8.90 -0.77 -4.06
C LEU A 9 -8.83 0.25 -5.20
N ASP A 10 -9.28 1.48 -4.97
CA ASP A 10 -9.40 2.47 -6.04
C ASP A 10 -8.01 2.86 -6.57
N ILE A 11 -7.07 3.21 -5.69
CA ILE A 11 -5.72 3.60 -6.08
C ILE A 11 -4.81 2.40 -6.37
N CYS A 12 -4.93 1.34 -5.57
CA CYS A 12 -4.04 0.18 -5.67
C CYS A 12 -4.40 -0.75 -6.84
N GLY A 13 -5.62 -0.65 -7.38
CA GLY A 13 -6.06 -1.35 -8.58
C GLY A 13 -5.82 -0.60 -9.89
N MET A 14 -5.48 0.70 -9.82
CA MET A 14 -5.19 1.50 -11.00
C MET A 14 -3.90 1.06 -11.69
N PRO A 15 -3.78 1.29 -13.02
CA PRO A 15 -2.51 1.11 -13.70
C PRO A 15 -1.44 2.03 -13.11
N PRO A 16 -0.16 1.61 -13.09
CA PRO A 16 0.93 2.50 -12.73
C PRO A 16 0.92 3.72 -13.64
N ARG A 17 1.41 4.84 -13.13
CA ARG A 17 1.49 6.05 -13.94
C ARG A 17 2.41 5.77 -15.14
N PRO A 18 1.95 6.02 -16.39
CA PRO A 18 2.81 5.86 -17.55
C PRO A 18 4.00 6.82 -17.41
N GLY A 19 5.21 6.27 -17.50
CA GLY A 19 6.43 7.01 -17.19
C GLY A 19 7.61 6.57 -18.04
N LEU A 20 7.37 6.10 -19.27
CA LEU A 20 8.44 5.73 -20.18
C LEU A 20 9.36 6.93 -20.40
N CYS A 21 10.58 6.81 -19.88
CA CYS A 21 11.67 7.74 -20.12
C CYS A 21 12.09 7.62 -21.59
N VAL A 22 11.43 8.35 -22.48
CA VAL A 22 11.79 8.40 -23.90
C VAL A 22 12.68 9.61 -24.20
N GLY A 23 13.72 9.40 -25.01
CA GLY A 23 14.60 10.47 -25.51
C GLY A 23 15.43 11.17 -24.42
N GLN A 24 15.50 12.50 -24.47
CA GLN A 24 16.37 13.33 -23.62
C GLN A 24 15.91 13.48 -22.16
N ASN A 25 14.80 12.84 -21.76
CA ASN A 25 14.24 12.96 -20.41
C ASN A 25 14.83 11.99 -19.38
N TYR A 26 15.85 11.19 -19.73
CA TYR A 26 16.51 10.25 -18.82
C TYR A 26 17.11 10.92 -17.57
N ASN A 27 17.51 12.20 -17.67
CA ASN A 27 18.02 12.97 -16.53
C ASN A 27 16.95 13.31 -15.48
N ARG A 28 15.67 13.01 -15.74
CA ARG A 28 14.54 13.20 -14.83
C ARG A 28 13.92 11.89 -14.37
N GLU A 29 14.63 10.77 -14.55
CA GLU A 29 14.19 9.48 -14.06
C GLU A 29 14.06 9.50 -12.54
N MET A 30 12.86 9.20 -12.05
CA MET A 30 12.55 9.06 -10.63
C MET A 30 12.12 7.63 -10.35
N LYS A 31 12.80 7.01 -9.40
CA LYS A 31 12.44 5.70 -8.86
C LYS A 31 11.11 5.81 -8.10
N ARG A 32 10.14 4.98 -8.49
CA ARG A 32 8.78 4.94 -7.93
C ARG A 32 8.35 3.49 -7.70
N PHE A 33 7.28 3.31 -6.95
CA PHE A 33 6.71 2.00 -6.65
C PHE A 33 5.23 1.97 -7.02
N PHE A 34 4.76 0.88 -7.62
CA PHE A 34 3.34 0.64 -7.87
C PHE A 34 2.94 -0.70 -7.25
N TYR A 35 1.69 -0.80 -6.79
CA TYR A 35 1.15 -2.05 -6.30
C TYR A 35 0.62 -2.89 -7.47
N ASN A 36 1.21 -4.05 -7.67
CA ASN A 36 0.69 -5.04 -8.60
C ASN A 36 -0.32 -5.92 -7.86
N SER A 37 -1.61 -5.73 -8.12
CA SER A 37 -2.69 -6.50 -7.48
C SER A 37 -2.70 -7.97 -7.89
N THR A 38 -2.26 -8.31 -9.11
CA THR A 38 -2.13 -9.69 -9.60
C THR A 38 -1.08 -10.46 -8.82
N SER A 39 0.09 -9.85 -8.60
CA SER A 39 1.20 -10.44 -7.85
C SER A 39 1.13 -10.15 -6.35
N ARG A 40 0.24 -9.24 -5.92
CA ARG A 40 0.12 -8.68 -4.56
C ARG A 40 1.43 -8.12 -4.00
N VAL A 41 2.22 -7.46 -4.85
CA VAL A 41 3.55 -6.93 -4.49
C VAL A 41 3.71 -5.51 -5.00
N CYS A 42 4.33 -4.66 -4.17
CA CYS A 42 4.83 -3.36 -4.59
C CYS A 42 6.08 -3.54 -5.45
N GLN A 43 5.93 -3.29 -6.75
CA GLN A 43 6.99 -3.37 -7.76
C GLN A 43 7.59 -1.99 -7.99
N GLU A 44 8.89 -1.97 -8.24
CA GLU A 44 9.63 -0.75 -8.57
C GLU A 44 9.54 -0.45 -10.06
N TYR A 45 9.47 0.83 -10.41
CA TYR A 45 9.54 1.29 -11.79
C TYR A 45 10.19 2.68 -11.89
N SER A 46 10.67 3.01 -13.08
CA SER A 46 11.19 4.33 -13.43
C SER A 46 10.07 5.21 -13.97
N MET A 47 9.99 6.44 -13.48
CA MET A 47 9.04 7.45 -13.93
C MET A 47 9.78 8.74 -14.31
N CYS A 48 9.60 9.21 -15.55
CA CYS A 48 10.17 10.49 -16.01
C CYS A 48 9.19 11.68 -16.01
N GLU A 49 7.96 11.47 -15.54
CA GLU A 49 6.95 12.52 -15.41
C GLU A 49 7.06 13.30 -14.08
N ASN A 50 6.36 14.44 -13.97
CA ASN A 50 6.30 15.20 -12.73
C ASN A 50 5.69 14.37 -11.59
N ALA A 51 6.32 14.41 -10.41
CA ALA A 51 5.71 13.94 -9.18
C ALA A 51 4.33 14.61 -9.02
N GLY A 52 3.25 13.82 -9.10
CA GLY A 52 1.92 14.29 -8.72
C GLY A 52 1.74 14.15 -7.21
N ALA A 53 0.55 14.42 -6.69
CA ALA A 53 0.29 14.10 -5.29
C ALA A 53 0.42 12.59 -5.06
N GLU A 54 1.17 12.23 -4.03
CA GLU A 54 1.22 10.87 -3.56
C GLU A 54 -0.19 10.48 -3.12
N MET A 55 -0.64 9.28 -3.52
CA MET A 55 -1.99 8.72 -3.27
C MET A 55 -3.10 9.08 -4.27
N GLU A 56 -2.86 9.82 -5.34
CA GLU A 56 -3.88 9.99 -6.40
C GLU A 56 -3.82 8.91 -7.48
N LYS A 57 -2.69 8.20 -7.57
CA LYS A 57 -2.41 7.16 -8.57
C LYS A 57 -1.63 6.04 -7.94
N ASN A 58 -1.60 4.88 -8.60
CA ASN A 58 -0.79 3.72 -8.22
C ASN A 58 0.72 3.99 -8.43
N SER A 59 1.27 4.96 -7.71
CA SER A 59 2.65 5.43 -7.84
C SER A 59 3.08 6.10 -6.54
N PHE A 60 3.97 5.46 -5.81
CA PHE A 60 4.45 5.85 -4.50
C PHE A 60 5.94 6.17 -4.55
N SER A 61 6.39 7.12 -3.72
CA SER A 61 7.80 7.50 -3.58
C SER A 61 8.64 6.38 -2.95
N THR A 62 8.04 5.57 -2.08
CA THR A 62 8.73 4.52 -1.32
C THR A 62 7.94 3.21 -1.31
N ARG A 63 8.66 2.09 -1.22
CA ARG A 63 8.07 0.75 -1.07
C ARG A 63 7.22 0.63 0.19
N THR A 64 7.66 1.24 1.29
CA THR A 64 6.94 1.23 2.58
C THR A 64 5.58 1.90 2.45
N LEU A 65 5.50 3.05 1.76
CA LEU A 65 4.24 3.75 1.52
C LEU A 65 3.29 2.90 0.66
N CYS A 66 3.80 2.29 -0.41
CA CYS A 66 3.01 1.37 -1.24
C CYS A 66 2.46 0.18 -0.42
N ILE A 67 3.28 -0.45 0.43
CA ILE A 67 2.87 -1.58 1.28
C ILE A 67 1.79 -1.12 2.28
N PHE A 68 2.04 0.01 2.95
CA PHE A 68 1.11 0.57 3.92
C PHE A 68 -0.27 0.82 3.31
N HIS A 69 -0.32 1.41 2.12
CA HIS A 69 -1.56 1.73 1.44
C HIS A 69 -2.24 0.51 0.80
N CYS A 70 -1.48 -0.39 0.18
CA CYS A 70 -2.05 -1.37 -0.75
C CYS A 70 -1.98 -2.83 -0.31
N SER A 71 -0.96 -3.24 0.44
CA SER A 71 -0.90 -4.61 1.00
C SER A 71 -1.45 -4.68 2.42
N GLY A 72 -1.51 -3.56 3.12
CA GLY A 72 -1.67 -3.52 4.57
C GLY A 72 -0.45 -4.12 5.28
N PHE A 73 -0.34 -3.88 6.59
CA PHE A 73 0.62 -4.63 7.39
C PHE A 73 0.04 -6.01 7.71
N PRO A 74 0.81 -7.11 7.57
CA PRO A 74 0.40 -8.37 8.15
C PRO A 74 0.32 -8.15 9.67
N ILE A 75 -0.91 -8.08 10.20
CA ILE A 75 -1.10 -8.19 11.64
C ILE A 75 -0.57 -9.56 12.00
N ARG A 76 0.59 -9.60 12.67
CA ARG A 76 1.02 -10.81 13.35
C ARG A 76 -0.02 -11.06 14.43
N ASN A 77 -1.05 -11.82 14.10
CA ASN A 77 -1.91 -12.41 15.12
C ASN A 77 -1.00 -13.28 15.99
N GLN A 78 -0.68 -12.78 17.18
CA GLN A 78 -0.30 -13.61 18.32
C GLN A 78 -1.54 -14.48 18.63
N ASN A 79 -1.75 -15.55 17.86
CA ASN A 79 -2.93 -16.41 18.01
C ASN A 79 -2.89 -17.14 19.36
N ASN A 80 -4.07 -17.27 19.97
CA ASN A 80 -4.45 -18.16 21.08
C ASN A 80 -4.08 -17.76 22.52
N THR A 81 -4.99 -17.06 23.20
CA THR A 81 -5.41 -17.49 24.55
C THR A 81 -6.82 -18.05 24.46
N THR A 82 -6.91 -19.36 24.23
CA THR A 82 -8.08 -20.14 24.60
C THR A 82 -8.25 -20.04 26.12
N LYS A 83 -9.46 -19.70 26.57
CA LYS A 83 -9.98 -19.68 27.96
C LYS A 83 -9.46 -18.56 28.87
N GLY A 84 -10.39 -17.69 29.24
CA GLY A 84 -10.25 -16.77 30.36
C GLY A 84 -11.27 -15.65 30.28
N GLY A 85 -12.56 -15.98 30.34
CA GLY A 85 -13.59 -14.98 30.52
C GLY A 85 -13.28 -14.15 31.76
N LYS A 86 -12.92 -12.88 31.58
CA LYS A 86 -12.94 -11.90 32.67
C LYS A 86 -14.39 -11.53 32.90
N ASN A 87 -15.08 -12.37 33.68
CA ASN A 87 -16.33 -12.00 34.29
C ASN A 87 -15.98 -11.02 35.41
N SER A 88 -16.09 -9.72 35.10
CA SER A 88 -16.06 -8.66 36.10
C SER A 88 -17.28 -8.84 36.99
N SER A 89 -17.11 -9.52 38.12
CA SER A 89 -18.07 -9.48 39.20
C SER A 89 -17.42 -9.78 40.55
N ARG A 90 -17.70 -8.85 41.46
CA ARG A 90 -17.93 -9.03 42.90
C ARG A 90 -16.79 -8.71 43.87
N ARG A 91 -16.97 -7.55 44.52
CA ARG A 91 -17.00 -7.34 45.98
C ARG A 91 -16.35 -8.45 46.83
N GLN A 92 -15.32 -8.07 47.58
CA GLN A 92 -15.42 -7.81 49.02
C GLN A 92 -14.19 -7.03 49.49
#